data_AF-A0AA43AVC5-F1
#
_entry.id   AF-A0AA43AVC5-F1
#
_cell.length_a   1.000
_cell.length_b   1.000
_cell.length_c   1.000
_cell.angle_alpha   90.00
_cell.angle_beta   90.00
_cell.angle_gamma   90.00
#
_symmetry.space_group_name_H-M   'P 1'
#
loop_
_entity.id
_entity.type
_entity.pdbx_description
1 polymer ?
#
loop_
_entity_poly.entity_id
_entity_poly.type
_entity_poly.pdbx_seq_one_letter_code
_entity_poly.pdbx_strand_id
1 'polypeptide(L)'
;MVTRSSLSRLRWPVLLGAFALGGALWLGAGLDLPQAHSDESDHELARQALQQGKVLPLRTVLDQVERQYQGQVLKVEFEHDNGRFIYEMRLLHPNGQLSKLKVDAVDGRVLSVRRKGQD
;
A
#
# COMPACT_ATOMS: atom_id res chain seq x y z
N MET A 1 -7.23 -10.22 -38.76
CA MET A 1 -5.75 -10.24 -38.73
C MET A 1 -5.30 -9.69 -37.39
N VAL A 2 -4.70 -10.53 -36.55
CA VAL A 2 -4.25 -10.20 -35.20
C VAL A 2 -2.81 -9.69 -35.29
N THR A 3 -2.56 -8.44 -34.90
CA THR A 3 -1.21 -7.89 -34.83
C THR A 3 -0.65 -8.07 -33.41
N ARG A 4 0.33 -8.96 -33.29
CA ARG A 4 1.25 -9.05 -32.15
C ARG A 4 2.25 -7.90 -32.22
N SER A 5 2.44 -7.14 -31.14
CA SER A 5 3.70 -6.41 -30.85
C SER A 5 3.71 -6.05 -29.35
N SER A 6 4.43 -6.80 -28.52
CA SER A 6 5.81 -6.52 -28.10
C SER A 6 5.91 -5.57 -26.88
N LEU A 7 5.95 -6.20 -25.70
CA LEU A 7 6.90 -6.01 -24.58
C LEU A 7 7.46 -4.60 -24.26
N SER A 8 7.51 -4.36 -22.94
CA SER A 8 8.42 -3.44 -22.23
C SER A 8 7.95 -1.98 -22.25
N ARG A 9 7.90 -1.22 -21.15
CA ARG A 9 8.87 -1.13 -20.06
C ARG A 9 8.17 -0.65 -18.79
N LEU A 10 8.38 -1.40 -17.71
CA LEU A 10 8.14 -0.98 -16.34
C LEU A 10 8.94 0.32 -16.11
N ARG A 11 8.25 1.45 -15.96
CA ARG A 11 8.85 2.71 -15.50
C ARG A 11 8.27 3.00 -14.13
N TRP A 12 8.83 2.37 -13.10
CA TRP A 12 8.76 2.95 -11.76
C TRP A 12 9.71 4.15 -11.77
N PRO A 13 9.22 5.39 -11.57
CA PRO A 13 10.12 6.46 -11.24
C PRO A 13 10.58 6.24 -9.79
N VAL A 14 11.74 5.61 -9.64
CA VAL A 14 12.62 5.87 -8.51
C VAL A 14 13.10 7.31 -8.71
N LEU A 15 12.53 8.27 -7.98
CA LEU A 15 13.08 9.62 -7.88
C LEU A 15 13.89 9.70 -6.60
N LEU A 16 15.19 9.42 -6.75
CA LEU A 16 16.24 9.68 -5.78
C LEU A 16 17.05 10.89 -6.28
N GLY A 17 17.11 11.94 -5.46
CA GLY A 17 18.11 13.03 -5.47
C GLY A 17 18.04 14.01 -6.65
N ALA A 18 18.43 15.28 -6.55
CA ALA A 18 19.21 15.94 -5.51
C ALA A 18 19.25 17.48 -5.76
N PHE A 19 19.43 18.25 -4.68
CA PHE A 19 20.09 19.57 -4.57
C PHE A 19 19.43 20.86 -5.14
N ALA A 20 19.18 21.84 -4.26
CA ALA A 20 20.01 23.05 -4.16
C ALA A 20 19.67 23.93 -2.93
N LEU A 21 20.68 24.05 -2.06
CA LEU A 21 21.09 25.13 -1.15
C LEU A 21 20.18 26.38 -0.97
N GLY A 22 19.80 26.63 0.27
CA GLY A 22 19.40 27.94 0.79
C GLY A 22 19.46 27.92 2.31
N GLY A 23 20.54 28.43 2.89
CA GLY A 23 20.75 28.47 4.33
C GLY A 23 19.83 29.49 5.01
N ALA A 24 19.12 29.05 6.04
CA ALA A 24 18.63 29.91 7.11
C ALA A 24 18.52 29.09 8.39
N LEU A 25 19.32 29.49 9.38
CA LEU A 25 19.27 29.04 10.76
C LEU A 25 17.88 29.34 11.34
N TRP A 26 17.10 28.33 11.70
CA TRP A 26 15.96 28.47 12.61
C TRP A 26 16.16 27.53 13.79
N LEU A 27 16.35 28.14 14.96
CA LEU A 27 16.34 27.46 16.25
C LEU A 27 14.94 26.87 16.51
N GLY A 28 14.89 25.59 16.87
CA GLY A 28 13.93 25.00 17.80
C GLY A 28 12.43 25.09 17.48
N ALA A 29 11.91 24.06 16.81
CA ALA A 29 10.64 23.39 17.14
C ALA A 29 10.43 22.20 16.18
N GLY A 30 10.33 20.99 16.73
CA GLY A 30 9.74 19.79 16.09
C GLY A 30 10.06 19.56 14.61
N LEU A 31 11.22 18.98 14.31
CA LEU A 31 11.43 18.32 13.02
C LEU A 31 10.57 17.04 12.99
N ASP A 32 9.33 17.19 12.52
CA ASP A 32 8.49 16.09 12.05
C ASP A 32 9.11 15.59 10.74
N LEU A 33 10.21 14.85 10.86
CA LEU A 33 10.77 14.13 9.73
C LEU A 33 9.74 13.04 9.39
N PRO A 34 9.19 13.02 8.16
CA PRO A 34 8.36 11.89 7.75
C PRO A 34 9.22 10.66 7.90
N GLN A 35 8.88 9.81 8.87
CA GLN A 35 9.61 8.59 9.15
C GLN A 35 9.45 7.74 7.90
N ALA A 36 10.49 7.71 7.07
CA ALA A 36 10.62 6.76 5.99
C ALA A 36 10.69 5.39 6.65
N HIS A 37 9.52 4.75 6.80
CA HIS A 37 9.41 3.39 7.29
C HIS A 37 10.16 2.53 6.27
N SER A 38 11.25 1.90 6.70
CA SER A 38 11.91 0.87 5.90
C SER A 38 10.98 -0.35 5.83
N ASP A 39 10.89 -1.01 4.67
CA ASP A 39 10.02 -2.20 4.47
C ASP A 39 10.22 -3.29 5.56
N GLU A 40 11.42 -3.41 6.12
CA GLU A 40 11.74 -4.33 7.24
C GLU A 40 10.91 -4.02 8.50
N SER A 41 10.66 -2.73 8.79
CA SER A 41 9.91 -2.25 9.96
C SER A 41 8.43 -2.60 9.86
N ASP A 42 7.83 -2.51 8.68
CA ASP A 42 6.39 -2.72 8.49
C ASP A 42 5.99 -4.18 8.67
N HIS A 43 6.84 -5.10 8.20
CA HIS A 43 6.64 -6.54 8.40
C HIS A 43 6.69 -6.93 9.88
N GLU A 44 7.63 -6.36 10.63
CA GLU A 44 7.74 -6.62 12.07
C GLU A 44 6.53 -6.04 12.82
N LEU A 45 6.11 -4.82 12.48
CA LEU A 45 4.91 -4.21 13.03
C LEU A 45 3.66 -5.07 12.75
N ALA A 46 3.50 -5.58 11.53
CA ALA A 46 2.39 -6.45 11.16
C ALA A 46 2.36 -7.73 12.00
N ARG A 47 3.52 -8.37 12.19
CA ARG A 47 3.64 -9.58 13.03
C ARG A 47 3.27 -9.29 14.47
N GLN A 48 3.80 -8.22 15.04
CA GLN A 48 3.53 -7.83 16.43
C GLN A 48 2.05 -7.51 16.64
N ALA A 49 1.44 -6.74 15.73
CA ALA A 49 0.02 -6.41 15.80
C ALA A 49 -0.85 -7.68 15.76
N LEU A 50 -0.51 -8.65 14.91
CA LEU A 50 -1.22 -9.93 14.82
C LEU A 50 -1.04 -10.77 16.10
N GLN A 51 0.19 -10.91 16.59
CA GLN A 51 0.50 -11.66 17.80
C GLN A 51 -0.20 -11.08 19.04
N GLN A 52 -0.37 -9.75 19.08
CA GLN A 52 -1.08 -9.05 20.13
C GLN A 52 -2.62 -9.09 19.95
N GLY A 53 -3.13 -9.72 18.89
CA GLY A 53 -4.56 -9.78 18.60
C GLY A 53 -5.19 -8.44 18.22
N LYS A 54 -4.37 -7.44 17.83
CA LYS A 54 -4.84 -6.11 17.46
C LYS A 54 -5.44 -6.05 16.05
N VAL A 55 -5.05 -6.98 15.18
CA VAL A 55 -5.49 -7.04 13.78
C VAL A 55 -5.93 -8.46 13.41
N LEU A 56 -6.81 -8.54 12.43
CA LEU A 56 -7.24 -9.79 11.83
C LEU A 56 -6.07 -10.47 11.10
N PRO A 57 -6.02 -11.81 11.07
CA PRO A 57 -5.08 -12.53 10.23
C PRO A 57 -5.26 -12.14 8.75
N LEU A 58 -4.14 -11.93 8.04
CA LEU A 58 -4.18 -11.54 6.63
C LEU A 58 -5.03 -12.50 5.78
N ARG A 59 -4.96 -13.81 6.02
CA ARG A 59 -5.79 -14.79 5.31
C ARG A 59 -7.29 -14.51 5.44
N THR A 60 -7.76 -14.15 6.64
CA THR A 60 -9.17 -13.82 6.88
C THR A 60 -9.62 -12.66 6.00
N VAL A 61 -8.79 -11.62 5.91
CA VAL A 61 -9.08 -10.42 5.12
C VAL A 61 -9.02 -10.74 3.62
N LEU A 62 -8.03 -11.53 3.18
CA LEU A 62 -7.92 -11.97 1.77
C LEU A 62 -9.16 -12.77 1.34
N ASP A 63 -9.58 -13.75 2.12
CA ASP A 63 -10.76 -14.57 1.81
C ASP A 63 -12.03 -13.71 1.68
N GLN A 64 -12.18 -12.70 2.55
CA GLN A 64 -13.30 -11.75 2.47
C GLN A 64 -13.23 -10.91 1.18
N VAL A 65 -12.06 -10.37 0.87
CA VAL A 65 -11.85 -9.49 -0.28
C VAL A 65 -12.03 -10.24 -1.61
N GLU A 66 -11.48 -11.44 -1.73
CA GLU A 66 -11.63 -12.26 -2.94
C GLU A 66 -13.09 -12.62 -3.22
N ARG A 67 -13.85 -12.98 -2.17
CA ARG A 67 -15.30 -13.24 -2.29
C ARG A 67 -16.10 -12.02 -2.71
N GLN A 68 -15.77 -10.85 -2.18
CA GLN A 68 -16.55 -9.62 -2.40
C GLN A 68 -16.21 -8.92 -3.72
N TYR A 69 -14.92 -8.90 -4.10
CA TYR A 69 -14.44 -8.10 -5.22
C TYR A 69 -14.05 -8.90 -6.46
N GLN A 70 -14.07 -10.25 -6.38
CA GLN A 70 -13.87 -11.15 -7.53
C GLN A 70 -12.60 -10.84 -8.36
N GLY A 71 -11.52 -10.44 -7.69
CA GLY A 71 -10.24 -10.11 -8.30
C GLY A 71 -9.09 -10.85 -7.62
N GLN A 72 -8.02 -11.10 -8.37
CA GLN A 72 -6.80 -11.74 -7.86
C GLN A 72 -5.95 -10.71 -7.12
N VAL A 73 -5.60 -10.99 -5.86
CA VAL A 73 -4.69 -10.12 -5.11
C VAL A 73 -3.26 -10.32 -5.60
N LEU A 74 -2.62 -9.25 -6.07
CA LEU A 74 -1.25 -9.25 -6.59
C LEU A 74 -0.22 -8.79 -5.57
N LYS A 75 -0.60 -7.85 -4.70
CA LYS A 75 0.26 -7.29 -3.66
C LYS A 75 -0.57 -6.95 -2.44
N VAL A 76 0.02 -7.17 -1.28
CA VAL A 76 -0.47 -6.71 0.03
C VAL A 76 0.64 -5.88 0.67
N GLU A 77 0.29 -4.72 1.18
CA GLU A 77 1.13 -3.85 2.01
C GLU A 77 0.41 -3.64 3.34
N PHE A 78 1.17 -3.59 4.43
CA PHE A 78 0.63 -3.28 5.77
C PHE A 78 1.13 -1.89 6.17
N GLU A 79 0.19 -0.98 6.38
CA GLU A 79 0.50 0.39 6.77
C GLU A 79 -0.06 0.66 8.17
N HIS A 80 0.62 1.50 8.94
CA HIS A 80 0.07 2.12 10.14
C HIS A 80 0.10 3.63 9.96
N ASP A 81 -1.06 4.18 9.64
CA ASP A 81 -1.23 5.60 9.33
C ASP A 81 -2.32 6.19 10.22
N ASN A 82 -2.06 7.38 10.78
CA ASN A 82 -3.01 8.08 11.65
C ASN A 82 -3.60 7.22 12.78
N GLY A 83 -2.79 6.35 13.38
CA GLY A 83 -3.20 5.47 14.48
C GLY A 83 -4.07 4.27 14.05
N ARG A 84 -4.14 3.98 12.76
CA ARG A 84 -4.94 2.88 12.19
C ARG A 84 -4.07 1.90 11.43
N PHE A 85 -4.29 0.61 11.68
CA PHE A 85 -3.69 -0.46 10.89
C PHE A 85 -4.49 -0.71 9.62
N ILE A 86 -3.81 -0.72 8.47
CA ILE A 86 -4.45 -0.79 7.16
C ILE A 86 -3.78 -1.89 6.33
N TYR A 87 -4.60 -2.78 5.77
CA TYR A 87 -4.22 -3.63 4.65
C TYR A 87 -4.49 -2.90 3.34
N GLU A 88 -3.43 -2.56 2.63
CA GLU A 88 -3.52 -2.10 1.24
C GLU A 88 -3.34 -3.28 0.28
N MET A 89 -4.31 -3.49 -0.59
CA MET A 89 -4.33 -4.59 -1.55
C MET A 89 -4.46 -4.10 -2.98
N ARG A 90 -3.65 -4.66 -3.88
CA ARG A 90 -3.77 -4.44 -5.33
C ARG A 90 -4.43 -5.65 -5.96
N LEU A 91 -5.61 -5.45 -6.54
CA LEU A 91 -6.41 -6.50 -7.17
C LEU A 91 -6.36 -6.37 -8.68
N LEU A 92 -6.14 -7.49 -9.36
CA LEU A 92 -6.29 -7.64 -10.80
C LEU A 92 -7.63 -8.31 -11.11
N HIS A 93 -8.47 -7.59 -11.85
CA HIS A 93 -9.77 -8.08 -12.29
C HIS A 93 -9.64 -8.93 -13.57
N PRO A 94 -10.59 -9.84 -13.85
CA PRO A 94 -10.58 -10.65 -15.08
C PRO A 94 -10.55 -9.84 -16.38
N ASN A 95 -11.06 -8.61 -16.35
CA ASN A 95 -11.04 -7.66 -17.47
C ASN A 95 -9.70 -6.91 -17.62
N GLY A 96 -8.68 -7.26 -16.83
CA GLY A 96 -7.36 -6.63 -16.84
C GLY A 96 -7.26 -5.31 -16.08
N GLN A 97 -8.34 -4.83 -15.46
CA GLN A 97 -8.30 -3.60 -14.66
C GLN A 97 -7.65 -3.85 -13.31
N LEU A 98 -6.92 -2.85 -12.80
CA LEU A 98 -6.33 -2.90 -11.47
C LEU A 98 -7.11 -2.01 -10.51
N SER A 99 -7.39 -2.50 -9.30
CA SER A 99 -7.94 -1.69 -8.22
C SER A 99 -7.06 -1.74 -6.98
N LYS A 100 -6.91 -0.60 -6.31
CA LYS A 100 -6.30 -0.45 -5.00
C LYS A 100 -7.41 -0.42 -3.96
N LEU A 101 -7.35 -1.35 -3.01
CA LEU A 101 -8.26 -1.45 -1.87
C LEU A 101 -7.50 -1.10 -0.60
N LYS A 102 -8.08 -0.24 0.24
CA LYS A 102 -7.62 -0.04 1.62
C LYS A 102 -8.65 -0.64 2.57
N VAL A 103 -8.22 -1.52 3.46
CA VAL A 103 -9.08 -2.25 4.39
C VAL A 103 -8.55 -2.06 5.80
N ASP A 104 -9.44 -1.77 6.74
CA ASP A 104 -9.12 -1.67 8.15
C ASP A 104 -8.68 -3.06 8.67
N ALA A 105 -7.47 -3.14 9.22
CA ALA A 105 -6.92 -4.40 9.65
C ALA A 105 -7.54 -4.91 10.96
N VAL A 106 -8.23 -4.07 11.73
CA VAL A 106 -8.82 -4.44 13.03
C VAL A 106 -10.13 -5.22 12.82
N ASP A 107 -10.94 -4.80 11.85
CA ASP A 107 -12.29 -5.33 11.66
C ASP A 107 -12.64 -5.74 10.21
N GLY A 108 -11.72 -5.56 9.27
CA GLY A 108 -11.91 -5.97 7.88
C GLY A 108 -12.83 -5.05 7.07
N ARG A 109 -13.21 -3.87 7.59
CA ARG A 109 -14.03 -2.90 6.85
C ARG A 109 -13.24 -2.26 5.72
N VAL A 110 -13.82 -2.21 4.53
CA VAL A 110 -13.20 -1.54 3.37
C VAL A 110 -13.32 -0.04 3.53
N LEU A 111 -12.18 0.64 3.58
CA LEU A 111 -12.06 2.09 3.75
C LEU A 111 -12.08 2.82 2.42
N SER A 112 -11.49 2.24 1.38
CA SER A 112 -11.44 2.85 0.04
C SER A 112 -11.25 1.81 -1.05
N VAL A 113 -11.83 2.08 -2.21
CA VAL A 113 -11.63 1.33 -3.46
C VAL A 113 -11.34 2.33 -4.57
N ARG A 114 -10.19 2.23 -5.22
CA ARG A 114 -9.79 3.11 -6.33
C ARG A 114 -9.36 2.27 -7.53
N ARG A 115 -9.83 2.60 -8.74
CA ARG A 115 -9.33 1.97 -9.97
C ARG A 115 -8.07 2.69 -10.44
N LYS A 116 -7.01 1.95 -10.74
CA LYS A 116 -5.77 2.50 -11.28
C LYS A 116 -5.99 2.85 -12.75
N GLY A 117 -5.87 4.14 -13.11
CA GLY A 117 -6.19 4.66 -14.44
C GLY A 117 -7.26 5.76 -14.47
N GLN A 118 -7.83 6.13 -13.31
CA GLN A 118 -8.56 7.38 -13.10
C GLN A 118 -7.71 8.25 -12.16
N ASP A 119 -6.63 8.83 -12.68
CA ASP A 119 -5.85 9.88 -12.04
C ASP A 119 -5.72 11.05 -13.03
#